data_AF-A0A7J2XYJ2-F1
#
_entry.id   AF-A0A7J2XYJ2-F1
#
_cell.length_a   1.000
_cell.length_b   1.000
_cell.length_c   1.000
_cell.angle_alpha   90.00
_cell.angle_beta   90.00
_cell.angle_gamma   90.00
#
_symmetry.space_group_name_H-M   'P 1'
#
loop_
_entity.id
_entity.type
_entity.pdbx_description
1 polymer ?
#
loop_
_entity_poly.entity_id
_entity_poly.type
_entity_poly.pdbx_seq_one_letter_code
_entity_poly.pdbx_strand_id
1 'polypeptide(L)'
;METKGCCRKPFRKAVVGGSFDRLHRGHKELLDLACKVAESLIVGLADGPLIESKPLADKILPFEEREISLREFLNSRGVSYEIVKIFDPIGPAADIEDADVIIVSTESYRGALAVNE
;
A
#
# COMPACT_ATOMS: atom_id res chain seq x y z
N MET A 1 -28.03 28.34 5.49
CA MET A 1 -27.13 28.30 4.33
C MET A 1 -26.41 26.97 4.33
N GLU A 2 -26.70 26.22 3.28
CA GLU A 2 -26.27 24.90 2.84
C GLU A 2 -25.06 24.22 3.54
N THR A 3 -25.31 23.04 4.09
CA THR A 3 -24.27 22.07 4.46
C THR A 3 -23.61 21.53 3.19
N LYS A 4 -22.34 21.89 3.02
CA LYS A 4 -21.39 21.37 2.03
C LYS A 4 -21.58 19.87 1.81
N GLY A 5 -21.89 19.47 0.58
CA GLY A 5 -21.73 18.10 0.12
C GLY A 5 -20.25 17.73 0.13
N CYS A 6 -19.74 17.27 1.27
CA CYS A 6 -18.46 16.59 1.31
C CYS A 6 -18.72 15.20 0.74
N CYS A 7 -18.24 14.93 -0.47
CA CYS A 7 -18.18 13.58 -1.01
C CYS A 7 -17.36 12.75 -0.01
N ARG A 8 -18.04 12.04 0.90
CA ARG A 8 -17.38 11.14 1.82
C ARG A 8 -16.61 10.12 0.99
N LYS A 9 -15.35 9.90 1.34
CA LYS A 9 -14.58 8.83 0.71
C LYS A 9 -15.33 7.51 0.95
N PRO A 10 -15.41 6.62 -0.05
CA PRO A 10 -16.22 5.40 0.04
C PRO A 10 -15.73 4.43 1.12
N PHE A 11 -14.46 4.51 1.54
CA PHE A 11 -13.86 3.65 2.55
C PHE A 11 -13.28 4.46 3.71
N ARG A 12 -13.30 3.89 4.93
CA ARG A 12 -12.64 4.51 6.09
C ARG A 12 -11.15 4.18 6.10
N LYS A 13 -10.81 2.93 5.79
CA LYS A 13 -9.44 2.44 5.80
C LYS A 13 -9.16 1.55 4.58
N ALA A 14 -8.10 1.85 3.84
CA ALA A 14 -7.62 0.99 2.76
C ALA A 14 -6.21 0.45 3.07
N VAL A 15 -5.98 -0.80 2.67
CA VAL A 15 -4.67 -1.44 2.74
C VAL A 15 -4.06 -1.51 1.35
N VAL A 16 -2.80 -1.08 1.21
CA VAL A 16 -2.06 -1.15 -0.05
C VAL A 16 -0.74 -1.88 0.20
N GLY A 17 -0.47 -2.95 -0.56
CA GLY A 17 0.74 -3.77 -0.39
C GLY A 17 1.66 -3.74 -1.60
N GLY A 18 2.97 -3.63 -1.38
CA GLY A 18 3.95 -3.69 -2.45
C GLY A 18 5.40 -3.63 -1.97
N SER A 19 6.34 -3.95 -2.85
CA SER A 19 7.75 -3.69 -2.58
C SER A 19 8.09 -2.20 -2.70
N PHE A 20 7.35 -1.46 -3.51
CA PHE A 20 7.57 -0.02 -3.75
C PHE A 20 9.03 0.32 -4.07
N ASP A 21 9.71 -0.59 -4.78
CA ASP A 21 11.04 -0.32 -5.31
C ASP A 21 10.95 0.83 -6.31
N ARG A 22 11.83 1.83 -6.16
CA ARG A 22 11.94 3.02 -7.02
C ARG A 22 10.57 3.54 -7.47
N LEU A 23 9.87 4.28 -6.61
CA LEU A 23 8.50 4.78 -6.83
C LEU A 23 8.26 5.39 -8.23
N HIS A 24 7.89 4.53 -9.17
CA HIS A 24 7.56 4.89 -10.52
C HIS A 24 6.07 5.21 -10.65
N ARG A 25 5.65 5.59 -11.86
CA ARG A 25 4.30 6.07 -12.13
C ARG A 25 3.19 5.11 -11.66
N GLY A 26 3.32 3.81 -11.94
CA GLY A 26 2.35 2.80 -11.48
C GLY A 26 2.13 2.78 -9.96
N HIS A 27 3.21 2.82 -9.16
CA HIS A 27 3.08 2.90 -7.70
C HIS A 27 2.36 4.19 -7.25
N LYS A 28 2.70 5.32 -7.88
CA LYS A 28 2.09 6.61 -7.56
C LYS A 28 0.60 6.63 -7.88
N GLU A 29 0.20 6.10 -9.04
CA GLU A 29 -1.20 5.99 -9.43
C GLU A 29 -2.00 5.10 -8.46
N LEU A 30 -1.44 3.98 -8.02
CA LEU A 30 -2.03 3.09 -7.02
C LEU A 30 -2.25 3.79 -5.67
N LEU A 31 -1.21 4.44 -5.15
CA LEU A 31 -1.23 5.14 -3.88
C LEU A 31 -2.14 6.38 -3.93
N ASP A 32 -2.16 7.11 -5.05
CA ASP A 32 -3.05 8.26 -5.24
C ASP A 32 -4.51 7.81 -5.31
N LEU A 33 -4.81 6.67 -5.95
CA LEU A 33 -6.15 6.08 -5.93
C LEU A 33 -6.55 5.73 -4.50
N ALA A 34 -5.69 5.04 -3.74
CA ALA A 34 -5.93 4.71 -2.35
C ALA A 34 -6.21 5.96 -1.50
N CYS A 35 -5.38 7.00 -1.64
CA CYS A 35 -5.58 8.30 -0.98
C CYS A 35 -6.92 8.95 -1.32
N LYS A 36 -7.43 8.77 -2.55
CA LYS A 36 -8.71 9.36 -2.98
C LYS A 36 -9.92 8.60 -2.43
N VAL A 37 -9.82 7.28 -2.29
CA VAL A 37 -10.97 6.44 -1.94
C VAL A 37 -11.08 6.11 -0.45
N ALA A 38 -10.03 6.33 0.35
CA ALA A 38 -10.02 6.01 1.78
C ALA A 38 -9.64 7.19 2.70
N GLU A 39 -10.29 7.28 3.87
CA GLU A 39 -9.98 8.30 4.89
C GLU A 39 -8.60 8.11 5.52
N SER A 40 -8.15 6.86 5.63
CA SER A 40 -6.84 6.45 6.16
C SER A 40 -6.23 5.28 5.36
N LEU A 41 -4.91 5.14 5.41
CA LEU A 41 -4.17 4.10 4.70
C LEU A 41 -3.28 3.26 5.63
N ILE A 42 -3.23 1.96 5.38
CA ILE A 42 -2.13 1.10 5.82
C ILE A 42 -1.35 0.70 4.58
N VAL A 43 -0.04 0.98 4.56
CA VAL A 43 0.83 0.64 3.44
C VAL A 43 1.79 -0.45 3.88
N GLY A 44 1.56 -1.66 3.39
CA GLY A 44 2.43 -2.81 3.59
C GLY A 44 3.65 -2.72 2.68
N LEU A 45 4.82 -2.40 3.25
CA LEU A 45 6.09 -2.34 2.56
C LEU A 45 6.81 -3.68 2.68
N ALA A 46 6.94 -4.40 1.56
CA ALA A 46 7.53 -5.73 1.55
C ALA A 46 9.00 -5.74 1.95
N ASP A 47 9.40 -6.74 2.73
CA ASP A 47 10.78 -6.98 3.15
C ASP A 47 11.08 -8.48 3.28
N GLY A 48 12.35 -8.83 3.52
CA GLY A 48 12.79 -10.20 3.75
C GLY A 48 12.36 -11.16 2.64
N PRO A 49 11.67 -12.28 2.94
CA PRO A 49 11.34 -13.32 1.95
C PRO A 49 10.57 -12.81 0.72
N LEU A 50 9.73 -11.78 0.88
CA LEU A 50 8.98 -11.18 -0.24
C LEU A 50 9.86 -10.39 -1.22
N ILE A 51 11.00 -9.90 -0.77
CA ILE A 51 11.99 -9.22 -1.60
C ILE A 51 12.98 -10.23 -2.15
N GLU A 52 13.48 -11.14 -1.30
CA GLU A 52 14.46 -12.17 -1.66
C GLU A 52 13.95 -13.14 -2.73
N SER A 53 12.65 -13.42 -2.76
CA SER A 53 12.02 -14.28 -3.77
C SER A 53 11.81 -13.60 -5.14
N LYS A 54 12.06 -12.29 -5.27
CA LYS A 54 11.87 -11.56 -6.53
C LYS A 54 13.06 -11.74 -7.49
N PRO A 55 12.82 -11.76 -8.81
CA PRO A 55 13.89 -11.62 -9.78
C PRO A 55 14.66 -10.33 -9.54
N LEU A 56 15.99 -10.40 -9.56
CA LEU A 56 16.88 -9.24 -9.32
C LEU A 56 16.70 -8.61 -7.93
N ALA A 57 16.44 -9.42 -6.89
CA ALA A 57 16.34 -8.96 -5.50
C ALA A 57 17.55 -8.12 -5.06
N ASP A 58 18.74 -8.43 -5.56
CA ASP A 58 19.99 -7.69 -5.35
C ASP A 58 19.96 -6.25 -5.86
N LYS A 59 19.03 -5.91 -6.77
CA LYS A 59 18.86 -4.57 -7.32
C LYS A 59 17.77 -3.76 -6.63
N ILE A 60 16.95 -4.39 -5.79
CA ILE A 60 15.91 -3.72 -5.02
C ILE A 60 16.57 -2.86 -3.95
N LEU A 61 16.06 -1.64 -3.76
CA LEU A 61 16.59 -0.73 -2.74
C LEU A 61 16.39 -1.29 -1.32
N PRO A 62 17.28 -0.97 -0.37
CA PRO A 62 17.08 -1.29 1.05
C PRO A 62 15.72 -0.80 1.56
N PHE A 63 15.20 -1.48 2.59
CA PHE A 63 13.89 -1.17 3.16
C PHE A 63 13.76 0.31 3.53
N GLU A 64 14.77 0.85 4.20
CA GLU A 64 14.78 2.21 4.72
C GLU A 64 14.71 3.25 3.59
N GLU A 65 15.40 3.03 2.47
CA GLU A 65 15.35 3.93 1.31
C GLU A 65 13.97 3.93 0.64
N ARG A 66 13.34 2.75 0.55
CA ARG A 66 11.98 2.61 0.02
C ARG A 66 10.96 3.25 0.96
N GLU A 67 11.12 3.08 2.26
CA GLU A 67 10.28 3.69 3.28
C GLU A 67 10.36 5.23 3.23
N ILE A 68 11.56 5.81 3.17
CA ILE A 68 11.75 7.25 3.05
C ILE A 68 11.02 7.78 1.81
N SER A 69 11.26 7.16 0.66
CA SER A 69 10.62 7.56 -0.61
C SER A 69 9.09 7.51 -0.51
N LEU A 70 8.55 6.49 0.16
CA LEU A 70 7.12 6.30 0.36
C LEU A 70 6.52 7.33 1.32
N ARG A 71 7.21 7.66 2.43
CA ARG A 71 6.80 8.71 3.36
C ARG A 71 6.79 10.08 2.69
N GLU A 72 7.85 10.42 1.96
CA GLU A 72 7.95 11.67 1.20
C GLU A 72 6.80 11.83 0.21
N PHE A 73 6.47 10.75 -0.50
CA PHE A 73 5.31 10.73 -1.37
C PHE A 73 4.03 10.97 -0.56
N LEU A 74 3.70 10.11 0.41
CA LEU A 74 2.41 10.16 1.12
C LEU A 74 2.19 11.45 1.95
N ASN A 75 3.26 12.03 2.51
CA ASN A 75 3.18 13.27 3.29
C ASN A 75 2.53 14.43 2.51
N SER A 76 2.70 14.47 1.19
CA SER A 76 2.13 15.54 0.38
C SER A 76 0.65 15.33 -0.01
N ARG A 77 0.01 14.23 0.43
CA ARG A 77 -1.36 13.84 0.00
C ARG A 77 -2.43 14.15 1.04
N GLY A 78 -2.03 14.55 2.25
CA GLY A 78 -2.96 14.98 3.30
C GLY A 78 -3.90 13.87 3.81
N VAL A 79 -3.48 12.61 3.70
CA VAL A 79 -4.19 11.42 4.20
C VAL A 79 -3.41 10.83 5.36
N SER A 80 -4.09 10.39 6.41
CA SER A 80 -3.44 9.65 7.51
C SER A 80 -2.97 8.30 6.99
N TYR A 81 -1.72 7.95 7.27
CA TYR A 81 -1.16 6.67 6.82
C TYR A 81 -0.23 6.06 7.86
N GLU A 82 -0.14 4.74 7.82
CA GLU A 82 0.84 3.93 8.53
C GLU A 82 1.61 3.08 7.52
N ILE A 83 2.92 2.95 7.70
CA ILE A 83 3.75 2.03 6.91
C ILE A 83 4.10 0.87 7.82
N VAL A 84 3.75 -0.34 7.38
CA VAL A 84 4.01 -1.57 8.12
C VAL A 84 4.93 -2.43 7.27
N LYS A 85 5.99 -2.97 7.88
CA LYS A 85 6.87 -3.94 7.23
C LYS A 85 6.14 -5.27 7.10
N ILE A 86 6.14 -5.88 5.91
CA ILE A 86 5.45 -7.16 5.64
C ILE A 86 6.44 -8.19 5.10
N PHE A 87 6.30 -9.44 5.54
CA PHE A 87 7.24 -10.53 5.20
C PHE A 87 6.61 -11.69 4.43
N ASP A 88 5.29 -11.68 4.28
CA ASP A 88 4.52 -12.69 3.54
C ASP A 88 3.38 -12.03 2.73
N PRO A 89 2.87 -12.69 1.67
CA PRO A 89 1.91 -12.09 0.73
C PRO A 89 0.55 -11.79 1.36
N ILE A 90 0.24 -12.45 2.47
CA ILE A 90 -0.97 -12.20 3.25
C ILE A 90 -0.77 -10.88 4.00
N GLY A 91 0.45 -10.63 4.49
CA GLY A 91 0.79 -9.44 5.25
C GLY A 91 -0.17 -9.25 6.43
N PRO A 92 -0.29 -8.04 6.99
CA PRO A 92 -1.15 -7.79 8.14
C PRO A 92 -2.64 -7.95 7.81
N ALA A 93 -3.04 -8.41 6.61
CA ALA A 93 -4.45 -8.65 6.27
C ALA A 93 -5.12 -9.69 7.19
N ALA A 94 -4.34 -10.57 7.83
CA ALA A 94 -4.86 -11.50 8.85
C ALA A 94 -5.11 -10.84 10.22
N ASP A 95 -4.37 -9.78 10.56
CA ASP A 95 -4.43 -9.09 11.87
C ASP A 95 -5.09 -7.70 11.81
N ILE A 96 -5.36 -7.16 10.63
CA ILE A 96 -6.10 -5.90 10.45
C ILE A 96 -7.59 -6.25 10.39
N GLU A 97 -8.20 -6.43 11.57
CA GLU A 97 -9.64 -6.70 11.74
C GLU A 97 -10.56 -5.56 11.18
N ASP A 98 -10.00 -4.43 10.72
CA ASP A 98 -10.72 -3.22 10.29
C ASP A 98 -10.39 -2.73 8.85
N ALA A 99 -9.91 -3.60 7.95
CA ALA A 99 -9.63 -3.20 6.57
C ALA A 99 -10.91 -3.24 5.71
N ASP A 100 -11.37 -2.09 5.21
CA ASP A 100 -12.56 -2.04 4.35
C ASP A 100 -12.27 -2.50 2.90
N VAL A 101 -11.03 -2.33 2.44
CA VAL A 101 -10.60 -2.68 1.07
C VAL A 101 -9.10 -2.93 0.98
N ILE A 102 -8.71 -3.93 0.18
CA ILE A 102 -7.32 -4.23 -0.18
C ILE A 102 -7.08 -3.81 -1.63
N ILE A 103 -6.08 -2.97 -1.86
CA ILE A 103 -5.68 -2.49 -3.18
C ILE A 103 -4.29 -3.06 -3.51
N VAL A 104 -4.22 -3.93 -4.51
CA VAL A 104 -2.99 -4.58 -4.97
C VAL A 104 -2.67 -4.18 -6.41
N SER A 105 -1.40 -3.99 -6.72
CA SER A 105 -0.97 -3.81 -8.12
C SER A 105 -1.05 -5.14 -8.89
N THR A 106 -1.05 -5.09 -10.22
CA THR A 106 -1.02 -6.27 -11.10
C THR A 106 0.22 -7.16 -10.91
N GLU A 107 1.34 -6.63 -10.42
CA GLU A 107 2.49 -7.45 -10.01
C GLU A 107 2.19 -8.28 -8.76
N SER A 108 1.37 -7.75 -7.84
CA SER A 108 0.89 -8.43 -6.63
C SER A 108 -0.39 -9.26 -6.87
N TYR A 109 -1.07 -9.11 -8.01
CA TYR A 109 -2.30 -9.85 -8.35
C TYR A 109 -2.11 -11.37 -8.37
N ARG A 110 -0.92 -11.87 -8.78
CA ARG A 110 -0.59 -13.31 -8.69
C ARG A 110 -0.50 -13.81 -7.23
N GLY A 111 -0.11 -12.93 -6.30
CA GLY A 111 -0.09 -13.24 -4.86
C GLY A 111 -1.47 -13.09 -4.21
N ALA A 112 -2.26 -12.10 -4.62
CA ALA A 112 -3.61 -11.86 -4.10
C ALA A 112 -4.63 -12.95 -4.48
N LEU A 113 -4.45 -13.59 -5.65
CA LEU A 113 -5.24 -14.76 -6.05
C LEU A 113 -5.06 -15.96 -5.09
N ALA A 114 -3.94 -16.06 -4.36
CA ALA A 114 -3.68 -17.15 -3.42
C ALA A 114 -4.39 -16.98 -2.07
N VAL A 115 -5.05 -15.84 -1.82
CA VAL A 115 -5.73 -15.54 -0.55
C VAL A 115 -7.22 -15.90 -0.59
N ASN A 116 -7.76 -16.31 -1.75
CA ASN A 116 -9.19 -16.52 -1.94
C ASN A 116 -9.59 -17.98 -2.26
N GLU A 117 -8.85 -18.95 -1.71
CA GLU A 117 -9.29 -20.36 -1.55
C GLU A 117 -9.32 -20.77 -0.08
#